data_AF-A0A7C4UZ13-F1
#
_entry.id   AF-A0A7C4UZ13-F1
#
_cell.length_a   1.000
_cell.length_b   1.000
_cell.length_c   1.000
_cell.angle_alpha   90.00
_cell.angle_beta   90.00
_cell.angle_gamma   90.00
#
_symmetry.space_group_name_H-M   'P 1'
#
loop_
_entity.id
_entity.type
_entity.pdbx_description
1 polymer ?
#
loop_
_entity_poly.entity_id
_entity_poly.type
_entity_poly.pdbx_seq_one_letter_code
_entity_poly.pdbx_strand_id
1 'polypeptide(L)'
;MKRFALVLITLLFLLSACSQSHETKIRALPLSELFLAMNPDATYSETVFDNDNGVVAELAKSECPSAGDSFVRASIESTASQLVIYANNDVSQVQCSILKPKKEQKIDLKSAEEAPDDQTAIVVNGQTISMTLVQQAVQTLPQTARNVSTLNDVVNRLINDELLRQASLSIDVSEEQLRQQQELLLTTANLTEAQLPDVLAEQNITKQQWDDSVKSQAKIQELLRQRLLLDNINVTEQDVKEYYLSNPNAFLRSEQAIARFLVIGSNGRTLEQGNERLQEISDKLATTDFCALVKEYSDDATAKDQCGVYTIPRGVLPANLESAAFTTPQNQTAVVTTNDGIYLVQTLQVTPAQVVPYSQIAPFVQSSLRNALFEQRLNLYLAQLRSEATIISYLG
;
A
#
# COMPACT_ATOMS: atom_id res chain seq x y z
N MET A 1 -70.35 -5.92 -54.15
CA MET A 1 -70.92 -6.38 -52.86
C MET A 1 -69.76 -6.69 -51.92
N LYS A 2 -69.84 -6.17 -50.69
CA LYS A 2 -68.73 -6.04 -49.72
C LYS A 2 -68.66 -7.24 -48.75
N ARG A 3 -67.40 -7.64 -48.49
CA ARG A 3 -66.73 -8.07 -47.23
C ARG A 3 -67.27 -9.27 -46.45
N PHE A 4 -66.52 -10.36 -46.29
CA PHE A 4 -65.21 -10.63 -45.63
C PHE A 4 -65.31 -10.98 -44.13
N ALA A 5 -64.64 -12.10 -43.82
CA ALA A 5 -64.85 -13.01 -42.71
C ALA A 5 -64.36 -12.52 -41.33
N LEU A 6 -65.00 -13.11 -40.32
CA LEU A 6 -64.78 -12.97 -38.89
C LEU A 6 -63.66 -13.94 -38.44
N VAL A 7 -62.59 -13.44 -37.84
CA VAL A 7 -61.65 -14.24 -37.02
C VAL A 7 -61.40 -13.49 -35.72
N LEU A 8 -61.73 -14.15 -34.61
CA LEU A 8 -61.66 -13.66 -33.24
C LEU A 8 -60.20 -13.81 -32.75
N ILE A 9 -59.54 -12.69 -32.43
CA ILE A 9 -58.19 -12.63 -31.87
C ILE A 9 -58.30 -12.70 -30.34
N THR A 10 -57.91 -13.83 -29.76
CA THR A 10 -57.64 -13.93 -28.31
C THR A 10 -56.22 -13.47 -28.03
N LEU A 11 -56.15 -12.27 -27.44
CA LEU A 11 -55.00 -11.65 -26.82
C LEU A 11 -54.58 -12.52 -25.60
N LEU A 12 -53.39 -13.12 -25.64
CA LEU A 12 -52.73 -13.62 -24.43
C LEU A 12 -51.39 -12.87 -24.28
N PHE A 13 -51.46 -11.79 -23.50
CA PHE A 13 -50.31 -11.08 -22.96
C PHE A 13 -49.49 -12.05 -22.09
N LEU A 14 -48.36 -12.53 -22.60
CA LEU A 14 -47.33 -13.16 -21.77
C LEU A 14 -46.38 -12.06 -21.29
N LEU A 15 -46.66 -11.64 -20.05
CA LEU A 15 -45.76 -11.10 -19.02
C LEU A 15 -44.28 -10.95 -19.41
N SER A 16 -43.92 -9.76 -19.91
CA SER A 16 -42.56 -9.20 -19.78
C SER A 16 -42.48 -8.39 -18.49
N ALA A 17 -42.45 -9.06 -17.34
CA ALA A 17 -42.35 -8.41 -16.03
C ALA A 17 -41.46 -9.22 -15.08
N CYS A 18 -40.13 -9.09 -15.25
CA CYS A 18 -39.09 -9.13 -14.21
C CYS A 18 -37.70 -9.20 -14.86
N SER A 19 -37.14 -8.07 -15.31
CA SER A 19 -35.70 -7.98 -15.61
C SER A 19 -35.07 -6.62 -15.25
N GLN A 20 -35.77 -5.77 -14.50
CA GLN A 20 -35.35 -4.39 -14.24
C GLN A 20 -34.63 -4.15 -12.89
N SER A 21 -34.27 -5.19 -12.11
CA SER A 21 -33.75 -4.99 -10.74
C SER A 21 -32.25 -5.21 -10.54
N HIS A 22 -31.53 -5.79 -11.50
CA HIS A 22 -30.07 -6.01 -11.39
C HIS A 22 -29.24 -5.03 -12.22
N GLU A 23 -29.76 -4.56 -13.37
CA GLU A 23 -29.11 -3.68 -14.37
C GLU A 23 -28.48 -2.37 -13.85
N THR A 24 -28.72 -2.03 -12.59
CA THR A 24 -28.27 -0.79 -11.97
C THR A 24 -27.39 -0.97 -10.73
N LYS A 25 -27.39 -2.15 -10.08
CA LYS A 25 -26.69 -2.31 -8.80
C LYS A 25 -25.18 -2.36 -8.95
N ILE A 26 -24.65 -3.13 -9.91
CA ILE A 26 -23.19 -3.17 -10.16
C ILE A 26 -22.72 -1.87 -10.79
N ARG A 27 -23.51 -1.27 -11.69
CA ARG A 27 -23.18 0.01 -12.34
C ARG A 27 -23.01 1.15 -11.34
N ALA A 28 -23.81 1.17 -10.27
CA ALA A 28 -23.76 2.16 -9.21
C ALA A 28 -22.69 1.88 -8.13
N LEU A 29 -21.88 0.82 -8.28
CA LEU A 29 -20.76 0.59 -7.37
C LEU A 29 -19.71 1.69 -7.54
N PRO A 30 -19.05 2.14 -6.46
CA PRO A 30 -18.04 3.19 -6.54
C PRO A 30 -16.92 2.91 -7.56
N LEU A 31 -16.48 1.65 -7.66
CA LEU A 31 -15.46 1.24 -8.63
C LEU A 31 -15.96 1.32 -10.10
N SER A 32 -17.23 0.98 -10.33
CA SER A 32 -17.86 1.08 -11.65
C SER A 32 -18.02 2.53 -12.09
N GLU A 33 -18.55 3.38 -11.20
CA GLU A 33 -18.72 4.81 -11.45
C GLU A 33 -17.36 5.48 -11.69
N LEU A 34 -16.35 5.13 -10.90
CA LEU A 34 -14.99 5.63 -11.08
C LEU A 34 -14.42 5.25 -12.44
N PHE A 35 -14.53 3.98 -12.82
CA PHE A 35 -14.01 3.52 -14.12
C PHE A 35 -14.69 4.24 -15.29
N LEU A 36 -16.03 4.37 -15.24
CA LEU A 36 -16.81 5.09 -16.24
C LEU A 36 -16.47 6.59 -16.30
N ALA A 37 -16.22 7.22 -15.14
CA ALA A 37 -15.83 8.63 -15.08
C ALA A 37 -14.41 8.86 -15.65
N MET A 38 -13.48 7.93 -15.40
CA MET A 38 -12.11 8.00 -15.92
C MET A 38 -12.03 7.63 -17.41
N ASN A 39 -12.99 6.86 -17.93
CA ASN A 39 -13.04 6.40 -19.31
C ASN A 39 -14.38 6.80 -19.96
N PRO A 40 -14.52 8.04 -20.47
CA PRO A 40 -15.78 8.52 -21.07
C PRO A 40 -16.24 7.72 -22.30
N ASP A 41 -15.33 6.99 -22.95
CA ASP A 41 -15.57 6.07 -24.06
C ASP A 41 -16.07 4.69 -23.61
N ALA A 42 -16.13 4.44 -22.30
CA ALA A 42 -16.46 3.13 -21.77
C ALA A 42 -17.94 2.76 -21.95
N THR A 43 -18.17 1.49 -22.25
CA THR A 43 -19.49 0.87 -22.40
C THR A 43 -19.73 -0.13 -21.27
N TYR A 44 -20.95 -0.15 -20.73
CA TYR A 44 -21.32 -1.02 -19.62
C TYR A 44 -22.21 -2.18 -20.11
N SER A 45 -21.93 -3.38 -19.66
CA SER A 45 -22.78 -4.56 -19.84
C SER A 45 -22.76 -5.43 -18.60
N GLU A 46 -23.84 -6.17 -18.35
CA GLU A 46 -23.90 -7.12 -17.25
C GLU A 46 -24.70 -8.37 -17.63
N THR A 47 -24.43 -9.47 -16.95
CA THR A 47 -25.12 -10.75 -17.18
C THR A 47 -25.21 -11.52 -15.87
N VAL A 48 -26.39 -12.03 -15.57
CA VAL A 48 -26.65 -12.91 -14.43
C VAL A 48 -26.39 -14.35 -14.85
N PHE A 49 -25.63 -15.07 -14.04
CA PHE A 49 -25.31 -16.48 -14.23
C PHE A 49 -25.88 -17.29 -13.07
N ASP A 50 -27.03 -17.90 -13.30
CA ASP A 50 -27.59 -18.94 -12.45
C ASP A 50 -27.17 -20.29 -13.00
N ASN A 51 -26.33 -21.00 -12.24
CA ASN A 51 -25.51 -22.07 -12.77
C ASN A 51 -26.20 -23.43 -12.72
N ASP A 52 -27.04 -23.68 -13.74
CA ASP A 52 -27.56 -25.03 -14.02
C ASP A 52 -26.51 -25.94 -14.71
N ASN A 53 -25.37 -25.40 -15.19
CA ASN A 53 -24.31 -26.13 -15.91
C ASN A 53 -22.90 -25.64 -15.52
N GLY A 54 -22.19 -26.40 -14.67
CA GLY A 54 -20.97 -26.01 -13.95
C GLY A 54 -19.75 -25.46 -14.72
N VAL A 55 -19.72 -25.54 -16.07
CA VAL A 55 -18.59 -25.07 -16.90
C VAL A 55 -18.36 -23.56 -16.76
N VAL A 56 -19.44 -22.76 -16.68
CA VAL A 56 -19.32 -21.30 -16.60
C VAL A 56 -18.76 -20.86 -15.24
N ALA A 57 -19.17 -21.52 -14.16
CA ALA A 57 -18.60 -21.27 -12.83
C ALA A 57 -17.13 -21.66 -12.74
N GLU A 58 -16.70 -22.73 -13.42
CA GLU A 58 -15.29 -23.13 -13.43
C GLU A 58 -14.41 -22.12 -14.19
N LEU A 59 -14.89 -21.60 -15.33
CA LEU A 59 -14.22 -20.51 -16.03
C LEU A 59 -14.19 -19.23 -15.19
N ALA A 60 -15.29 -18.87 -14.52
CA ALA A 60 -15.31 -17.72 -13.62
C ALA A 60 -14.31 -17.86 -12.47
N LYS A 61 -14.18 -19.06 -11.88
CA LYS A 61 -13.21 -19.35 -10.82
C LYS A 61 -11.74 -19.22 -11.27
N SER A 62 -11.46 -19.41 -12.56
CA SER A 62 -10.11 -19.18 -13.11
C SER A 62 -9.71 -17.70 -13.11
N GLU A 63 -10.67 -16.78 -13.26
CA GLU A 63 -10.44 -15.34 -13.21
C GLU A 63 -10.61 -14.78 -11.79
N CYS A 64 -11.58 -15.34 -11.07
CA CYS A 64 -12.07 -14.89 -9.77
C CYS A 64 -12.19 -16.10 -8.84
N PRO A 65 -11.14 -16.47 -8.09
CA PRO A 65 -11.17 -17.66 -7.23
C PRO A 65 -12.27 -17.64 -6.17
N SER A 66 -12.77 -16.46 -5.81
CA SER A 66 -13.88 -16.23 -4.88
C SER A 66 -15.27 -16.28 -5.53
N ALA A 67 -15.37 -16.46 -6.86
CA ALA A 67 -16.65 -16.59 -7.54
C ALA A 67 -17.38 -17.86 -7.09
N GLY A 68 -18.61 -17.66 -6.62
CA GLY A 68 -19.52 -18.75 -6.27
C GLY A 68 -20.04 -19.49 -7.50
N ASP A 69 -20.90 -20.48 -7.26
CA ASP A 69 -21.50 -21.21 -8.38
C ASP A 69 -22.52 -20.36 -9.14
N SER A 70 -23.28 -19.48 -8.47
CA SER A 70 -24.10 -18.45 -9.13
C SER A 70 -23.56 -17.04 -8.83
N PHE A 71 -23.54 -16.17 -9.84
CA PHE A 71 -22.99 -14.82 -9.75
C PHE A 71 -23.56 -13.87 -10.81
N VAL A 72 -23.44 -12.57 -10.58
CA VAL A 72 -23.60 -11.54 -11.61
C VAL A 72 -22.22 -11.08 -12.07
N ARG A 73 -22.00 -11.03 -13.39
CA ARG A 73 -20.77 -10.51 -13.98
C ARG A 73 -21.08 -9.23 -14.73
N ALA A 74 -20.47 -8.12 -14.32
CA ALA A 74 -20.46 -6.89 -15.11
C ALA A 74 -19.13 -6.73 -15.84
N SER A 75 -19.21 -6.13 -17.02
CA SER A 75 -18.09 -5.80 -17.89
C SER A 75 -18.22 -4.34 -18.30
N ILE A 76 -17.24 -3.53 -17.92
CA ILE A 76 -17.12 -2.12 -18.29
C ILE A 76 -15.92 -1.97 -19.20
N GLU A 77 -16.17 -1.63 -20.47
CA GLU A 77 -15.18 -1.71 -21.53
C GLU A 77 -14.88 -0.34 -22.12
N SER A 78 -13.65 0.15 -21.96
CA SER A 78 -13.10 1.27 -22.73
C SER A 78 -12.31 0.79 -23.94
N THR A 79 -11.72 1.72 -24.68
CA THR A 79 -10.80 1.44 -25.79
C THR A 79 -9.51 0.77 -25.31
N ALA A 80 -9.01 1.16 -24.12
CA ALA A 80 -7.74 0.71 -23.58
C ALA A 80 -7.85 -0.45 -22.59
N SER A 81 -8.95 -0.53 -21.83
CA SER A 81 -9.09 -1.50 -20.75
C SER A 81 -10.54 -1.98 -20.55
N GLN A 82 -10.68 -3.03 -19.76
CA GLN A 82 -11.93 -3.65 -19.36
C GLN A 82 -11.88 -3.89 -17.86
N LEU A 83 -12.85 -3.35 -17.12
CA LEU A 83 -13.10 -3.69 -15.73
C LEU A 83 -14.18 -4.78 -15.68
N VAL A 84 -13.84 -5.94 -15.13
CA VAL A 84 -14.77 -7.05 -14.90
C VAL A 84 -15.07 -7.14 -13.41
N ILE A 85 -16.34 -7.17 -13.03
CA ILE A 85 -16.77 -7.29 -11.63
C ILE A 85 -17.62 -8.54 -11.49
N TYR A 86 -17.28 -9.38 -10.51
CA TYR A 86 -18.08 -10.52 -10.08
C TYR A 86 -18.72 -10.19 -8.74
N ALA A 87 -20.04 -10.33 -8.66
CA ALA A 87 -20.82 -10.15 -7.44
C ALA A 87 -21.74 -11.35 -7.22
N ASN A 88 -22.20 -11.55 -5.99
CA ASN A 88 -23.28 -12.51 -5.73
C ASN A 88 -24.59 -12.07 -6.42
N ASN A 89 -25.53 -12.99 -6.58
CA ASN A 89 -26.77 -12.78 -7.37
C ASN A 89 -27.58 -11.55 -6.95
N ASP A 90 -27.69 -11.26 -5.65
CA ASP A 90 -28.42 -10.09 -5.15
C ASP A 90 -27.61 -8.77 -5.18
N VAL A 91 -26.34 -8.86 -5.58
CA VAL A 91 -25.35 -7.78 -5.63
C VAL A 91 -25.13 -7.14 -4.25
N SER A 92 -25.33 -7.89 -3.16
CA SER A 92 -25.02 -7.41 -1.82
C SER A 92 -23.52 -7.42 -1.54
N GLN A 93 -22.75 -8.21 -2.28
CA GLN A 93 -21.32 -8.38 -2.08
C GLN A 93 -20.57 -8.54 -3.41
N VAL A 94 -19.56 -7.69 -3.61
CA VAL A 94 -18.55 -7.89 -4.66
C VAL A 94 -17.63 -9.02 -4.24
N GLN A 95 -17.54 -10.07 -5.05
CA GLN A 95 -16.67 -11.23 -4.82
C GLN A 95 -15.25 -10.93 -5.28
N CYS A 96 -15.10 -10.26 -6.43
CA CYS A 96 -13.84 -9.73 -6.91
C CYS A 96 -14.06 -8.70 -8.04
N SER A 97 -13.01 -7.95 -8.36
CA SER A 97 -12.95 -7.05 -9.50
C SER A 97 -11.59 -7.20 -10.19
N ILE A 98 -11.60 -7.21 -11.53
CA ILE A 98 -10.41 -7.47 -12.34
C ILE A 98 -10.31 -6.36 -13.38
N LEU A 99 -9.22 -5.61 -13.35
CA LEU A 99 -8.86 -4.69 -14.42
C LEU A 99 -8.01 -5.43 -15.46
N LYS A 100 -8.49 -5.53 -16.69
CA LYS A 100 -7.81 -6.16 -17.82
C LYS A 100 -7.49 -5.12 -18.89
N PRO A 101 -6.23 -4.97 -19.33
CA PRO A 101 -5.96 -4.17 -20.52
C PRO A 101 -6.53 -4.89 -21.76
N LYS A 102 -7.08 -4.15 -22.74
CA LYS A 102 -7.62 -4.74 -23.98
C LYS A 102 -6.54 -5.24 -24.93
N LYS A 103 -5.34 -4.66 -24.85
CA LYS A 103 -4.13 -5.20 -25.45
C LYS A 103 -3.30 -5.86 -24.36
N GLU A 104 -2.86 -7.10 -24.59
CA GLU A 104 -1.83 -7.71 -23.75
C GLU A 104 -0.63 -6.76 -23.67
N GLN A 105 -0.29 -6.33 -22.45
CA GLN A 105 0.89 -5.52 -22.21
C GLN A 105 2.13 -6.38 -22.45
N LYS A 106 2.64 -6.38 -23.68
CA LYS A 106 3.88 -7.04 -24.03
C LYS A 106 5.02 -6.05 -23.88
N ILE A 107 5.79 -6.20 -22.80
CA ILE A 107 7.16 -5.68 -22.78
C ILE A 107 7.93 -6.57 -23.76
N ASP A 108 8.33 -6.00 -24.89
CA ASP A 108 9.14 -6.71 -25.86
C ASP A 108 10.55 -6.87 -25.28
N LEU A 109 10.93 -8.10 -24.95
CA LEU A 109 12.24 -8.41 -24.40
C LEU A 109 13.19 -8.69 -25.55
N LYS A 110 14.23 -7.87 -25.67
CA LYS A 110 15.28 -8.01 -26.67
C LYS A 110 16.64 -8.24 -26.02
N SER A 111 17.55 -8.86 -26.76
CA SER A 111 18.92 -9.02 -26.29
C SER A 111 19.62 -7.66 -26.22
N ALA A 112 20.60 -7.53 -25.32
CA ALA A 112 21.40 -6.31 -25.20
C ALA A 112 22.13 -5.95 -26.51
N GLU A 113 22.43 -6.92 -27.37
CA GLU A 113 23.09 -6.72 -28.68
C GLU A 113 22.18 -6.01 -29.70
N GLU A 114 20.86 -6.07 -29.50
CA GLU A 114 19.86 -5.40 -30.34
C GLU A 114 19.57 -3.95 -29.88
N ALA A 115 20.18 -3.51 -28.78
CA ALA A 115 19.98 -2.16 -28.27
C ALA A 115 20.54 -1.11 -29.25
N PRO A 116 19.89 0.08 -29.37
CA PRO A 116 20.41 1.18 -30.19
C PRO A 116 21.85 1.59 -29.86
N ASP A 117 22.21 1.49 -28.58
CA ASP A 117 23.56 1.70 -28.04
C ASP A 117 23.74 0.90 -26.74
N ASP A 118 24.98 0.87 -26.23
CA ASP A 118 25.38 0.19 -25.00
C ASP A 118 24.78 0.80 -23.71
N GLN A 119 24.21 2.00 -23.82
CA GLN A 119 23.62 2.73 -22.71
C GLN A 119 22.10 2.58 -22.65
N THR A 120 21.47 1.92 -23.62
CA THR A 120 20.01 1.80 -23.68
C THR A 120 19.52 0.61 -22.85
N ALA A 121 18.73 0.89 -21.79
CA ALA A 121 18.11 -0.16 -20.99
C ALA A 121 16.69 -0.48 -21.45
N ILE A 122 15.87 0.57 -21.65
CA ILE A 122 14.45 0.44 -22.00
C ILE A 122 14.09 1.56 -22.99
N VAL A 123 13.19 1.28 -23.92
CA VAL A 123 12.59 2.29 -24.82
C VAL A 123 11.08 2.32 -24.59
N VAL A 124 10.54 3.50 -24.29
CA VAL A 124 9.11 3.74 -24.05
C VAL A 124 8.60 4.75 -25.08
N ASN A 125 7.76 4.31 -26.03
CA ASN A 125 7.27 5.13 -27.15
C ASN A 125 8.38 5.85 -27.92
N GLY A 126 9.54 5.20 -28.08
CA GLY A 126 10.71 5.76 -28.74
C GLY A 126 11.64 6.59 -27.84
N GLN A 127 11.25 6.89 -26.59
CA GLN A 127 12.13 7.55 -25.63
C GLN A 127 12.99 6.54 -24.87
N THR A 128 14.30 6.74 -24.87
CA THR A 128 15.26 5.90 -24.15
C THR A 128 15.29 6.23 -22.66
N ILE A 129 15.23 5.18 -21.84
CA ILE A 129 15.63 5.13 -20.43
C ILE A 129 17.00 4.43 -20.41
N SER A 130 18.03 5.14 -19.94
CA SER A 130 19.40 4.63 -20.00
C SER A 130 19.74 3.68 -18.86
N MET A 131 20.70 2.80 -19.10
CA MET A 131 21.31 1.92 -18.10
C MET A 131 21.88 2.71 -16.93
N THR A 132 22.50 3.86 -17.22
CA THR A 132 23.02 4.78 -16.19
C THR A 132 21.90 5.24 -15.26
N LEU A 133 20.73 5.62 -15.78
CA LEU A 133 19.60 6.05 -14.97
C LEU A 133 19.04 4.90 -14.12
N VAL A 134 18.96 3.68 -14.68
CA VAL A 134 18.54 2.48 -13.94
C VAL A 134 19.50 2.22 -12.77
N GLN A 135 20.81 2.25 -13.02
CA GLN A 135 21.83 2.03 -11.98
C GLN A 135 21.76 3.11 -10.89
N GLN A 136 21.62 4.38 -11.26
CA GLN A 136 21.45 5.47 -10.30
C GLN A 136 20.21 5.25 -9.43
N ALA A 137 19.08 4.87 -10.04
CA ALA A 137 17.84 4.59 -9.32
C ALA A 137 17.92 3.38 -8.38
N VAL A 138 18.77 2.38 -8.68
CA VAL A 138 19.06 1.28 -7.76
C VAL A 138 19.97 1.73 -6.62
N GLN A 139 20.93 2.62 -6.91
CA GLN A 139 21.88 3.12 -5.92
C GLN A 139 21.25 4.04 -4.85
N THR A 140 20.07 4.62 -5.11
CA THR A 140 19.34 5.39 -4.08
C THR A 140 18.65 4.50 -3.05
N LEU A 141 18.49 3.20 -3.34
CA LEU A 141 17.82 2.28 -2.43
C LEU A 141 18.74 1.84 -1.28
N PRO A 142 18.18 1.56 -0.09
CA PRO A 142 18.91 0.94 1.01
C PRO A 142 19.63 -0.34 0.56
N GLN A 143 20.86 -0.55 1.02
CA GLN A 143 21.68 -1.71 0.61
C GLN A 143 20.96 -3.04 0.85
N THR A 144 20.20 -3.13 1.95
CA THR A 144 19.42 -4.32 2.33
C THR A 144 18.28 -4.64 1.36
N ALA A 145 17.85 -3.67 0.56
CA ALA A 145 16.77 -3.82 -0.43
C ALA A 145 17.29 -4.09 -1.85
N ARG A 146 18.61 -4.11 -2.10
CA ARG A 146 19.16 -4.27 -3.47
C ARG A 146 19.19 -5.74 -3.88
N ASN A 147 18.04 -6.27 -4.29
CA ASN A 147 17.89 -7.62 -4.84
C ASN A 147 17.24 -7.59 -6.24
N VAL A 148 17.15 -8.76 -6.90
CA VAL A 148 16.61 -8.88 -8.27
C VAL A 148 15.15 -8.44 -8.38
N SER A 149 14.30 -8.73 -7.38
CA SER A 149 12.91 -8.26 -7.37
C SER A 149 12.85 -6.73 -7.40
N THR A 150 13.75 -6.08 -6.65
CA THR A 150 13.80 -4.63 -6.54
C THR A 150 14.31 -3.96 -7.81
N LEU A 151 15.11 -4.65 -8.64
CA LEU A 151 15.46 -4.16 -9.97
C LEU A 151 14.20 -4.04 -10.86
N ASN A 152 13.33 -5.06 -10.83
CA ASN A 152 12.07 -5.01 -11.58
C ASN A 152 11.16 -3.87 -11.10
N ASP A 153 11.11 -3.62 -9.79
CA ASP A 153 10.34 -2.51 -9.22
C ASP A 153 10.88 -1.15 -9.69
N VAL A 154 12.20 -0.97 -9.68
CA VAL A 154 12.86 0.24 -10.19
C VAL A 154 12.57 0.45 -11.67
N VAL A 155 12.70 -0.60 -12.48
CA VAL A 155 12.41 -0.56 -13.92
C VAL A 155 10.96 -0.19 -14.18
N ASN A 156 10.03 -0.83 -13.46
CA ASN A 156 8.60 -0.53 -13.59
C ASN A 156 8.27 0.90 -13.21
N ARG A 157 8.89 1.42 -12.15
CA ARG A 157 8.75 2.81 -11.73
C ARG A 157 9.28 3.76 -12.80
N LEU A 158 10.47 3.53 -13.35
CA LEU A 158 11.03 4.39 -14.41
C LEU A 158 10.16 4.39 -15.68
N ILE A 159 9.58 3.24 -16.04
CA ILE A 159 8.61 3.16 -17.14
C ILE A 159 7.36 4.00 -16.82
N ASN A 160 6.81 3.88 -15.61
CA ASN A 160 5.64 4.66 -15.20
C ASN A 160 5.93 6.17 -15.19
N ASP A 161 7.08 6.57 -14.65
CA ASP A 161 7.53 7.96 -14.60
C ASP A 161 7.64 8.54 -16.03
N GLU A 162 8.21 7.77 -16.97
CA GLU A 162 8.32 8.18 -18.37
C GLU A 162 6.95 8.26 -19.07
N LEU A 163 6.04 7.30 -18.83
CA LEU A 163 4.69 7.34 -19.38
C LEU A 163 3.90 8.55 -18.89
N LEU A 164 3.99 8.86 -17.59
CA LEU A 164 3.36 10.05 -17.01
C LEU A 164 3.95 11.33 -17.60
N ARG A 165 5.27 11.40 -17.76
CA ARG A 165 5.97 12.52 -18.39
C ARG A 165 5.51 12.74 -19.83
N GLN A 166 5.37 11.68 -20.62
CA GLN A 166 4.87 11.76 -21.99
C GLN A 166 3.41 12.24 -22.03
N ALA A 167 2.56 11.67 -21.17
CA ALA A 167 1.17 12.06 -21.07
C ALA A 167 0.98 13.50 -20.58
N SER A 168 1.95 14.06 -19.85
CA SER A 168 1.89 15.44 -19.34
C SER A 168 2.39 16.49 -20.33
N LEU A 169 2.96 16.10 -21.49
CA LEU A 169 3.59 17.05 -22.41
C LEU A 169 2.65 18.17 -22.88
N SER A 170 1.39 17.82 -23.18
CA SER A 170 0.35 18.74 -23.63
C SER A 170 -0.39 19.46 -22.50
N ILE A 171 -0.03 19.21 -21.24
CA ILE A 171 -0.65 19.89 -20.09
C ILE A 171 -0.05 21.27 -19.93
N ASP A 172 -0.91 22.28 -19.82
CA ASP A 172 -0.50 23.64 -19.51
C ASP A 172 -0.55 23.87 -18.00
N VAL A 173 0.43 24.63 -17.50
CA VAL A 173 0.54 24.99 -16.09
C VAL A 173 0.67 26.50 -15.98
N SER A 174 -0.07 27.08 -15.04
CA SER A 174 0.01 28.49 -14.69
C SER A 174 1.29 28.81 -13.91
N GLU A 175 1.68 30.08 -13.91
CA GLU A 175 2.80 30.59 -13.09
C GLU A 175 2.61 30.30 -11.59
N GLU A 176 1.36 30.29 -11.12
CA GLU A 176 1.05 29.96 -9.73
C GLU A 176 1.32 28.47 -9.43
N GLN A 177 0.92 27.56 -10.32
CA GLN A 177 1.21 26.13 -10.17
C GLN A 177 2.72 25.86 -10.22
N LEU A 178 3.47 26.57 -11.06
CA LEU A 178 4.94 26.47 -11.10
C LEU A 178 5.56 26.92 -9.78
N ARG A 179 5.08 28.04 -9.22
CA ARG A 179 5.56 28.54 -7.93
C ARG A 179 5.26 27.56 -6.79
N GLN A 180 4.04 27.02 -6.74
CA GLN A 180 3.65 26.01 -5.75
C GLN A 180 4.49 24.74 -5.86
N GLN A 181 4.77 24.28 -7.09
CA GLN A 181 5.63 23.12 -7.30
C GLN A 181 7.07 23.39 -6.86
N GLN A 182 7.60 24.57 -7.15
CA GLN A 182 8.94 24.97 -6.69
C GLN A 182 9.02 24.99 -5.16
N GLU A 183 8.03 25.61 -4.49
CA GLU A 183 7.97 25.67 -3.02
C GLU A 183 7.86 24.28 -2.40
N LEU A 184 7.04 23.40 -2.97
CA LEU A 184 6.91 22.01 -2.53
C LEU A 184 8.25 21.27 -2.64
N LEU A 185 8.97 21.42 -3.75
CA LEU A 185 10.26 20.74 -3.96
C LEU A 185 11.34 21.24 -2.99
N LEU A 186 11.41 22.56 -2.78
CA LEU A 186 12.32 23.15 -1.81
C LEU A 186 12.01 22.67 -0.38
N THR A 187 10.74 22.68 0.01
CA THR A 187 10.30 22.25 1.35
C THR A 187 10.57 20.76 1.58
N THR A 188 10.31 19.92 0.58
CA THR A 188 10.57 18.48 0.65
C THR A 188 12.07 18.18 0.77
N ALA A 189 12.91 19.00 0.15
CA ALA A 189 14.36 18.91 0.26
C ALA A 189 14.93 19.59 1.52
N ASN A 190 14.11 20.19 2.38
CA ASN A 190 14.53 21.03 3.51
C ASN A 190 15.47 22.18 3.07
N LEU A 191 15.20 22.78 1.91
CA LEU A 191 15.98 23.86 1.33
C LEU A 191 15.17 25.16 1.29
N THR A 192 15.87 26.29 1.36
CA THR A 192 15.33 27.61 1.06
C THR A 192 15.70 28.04 -0.36
N GLU A 193 14.93 28.95 -0.95
CA GLU A 193 15.24 29.49 -2.28
C GLU A 193 16.64 30.13 -2.36
N ALA A 194 17.10 30.75 -1.27
CA ALA A 194 18.42 31.37 -1.20
C ALA A 194 19.58 30.35 -1.27
N GLN A 195 19.35 29.10 -0.84
CA GLN A 195 20.36 28.03 -0.89
C GLN A 195 20.37 27.30 -2.24
N LEU A 196 19.34 27.50 -3.08
CA LEU A 196 19.17 26.77 -4.33
C LEU A 196 20.38 26.91 -5.27
N PRO A 197 20.95 28.11 -5.52
CA PRO A 197 22.09 28.24 -6.43
C PRO A 197 23.30 27.40 -6.03
N ASP A 198 23.62 27.36 -4.73
CA ASP A 198 24.77 26.62 -4.21
C ASP A 198 24.56 25.11 -4.34
N VAL A 199 23.37 24.61 -4.00
CA VAL A 199 23.02 23.19 -4.12
C VAL A 199 23.02 22.73 -5.58
N LEU A 200 22.50 23.56 -6.49
CA LEU A 200 22.53 23.25 -7.93
C LEU A 200 23.97 23.19 -8.45
N ALA A 201 24.84 24.10 -8.01
CA ALA A 201 26.26 24.10 -8.39
C ALA A 201 27.00 22.86 -7.87
N GLU A 202 26.77 22.45 -6.62
CA GLU A 202 27.34 21.22 -6.05
C GLU A 202 26.97 19.96 -6.85
N GLN A 203 25.76 19.93 -7.40
CA GLN A 203 25.23 18.80 -8.17
C GLN A 203 25.52 18.91 -9.68
N ASN A 204 26.20 19.97 -10.13
CA ASN A 204 26.41 20.29 -11.55
C ASN A 204 25.09 20.40 -12.35
N ILE A 205 24.03 20.89 -11.71
CA ILE A 205 22.73 21.13 -12.33
C ILE A 205 22.62 22.62 -12.68
N THR A 206 22.26 22.92 -13.92
CA THR A 206 22.01 24.31 -14.33
C THR A 206 20.64 24.80 -13.87
N LYS A 207 20.48 26.12 -13.69
CA LYS A 207 19.18 26.73 -13.37
C LYS A 207 18.11 26.36 -14.40
N GLN A 208 18.45 26.31 -15.69
CA GLN A 208 17.53 25.91 -16.75
C GLN A 208 17.06 24.45 -16.57
N GLN A 209 17.98 23.52 -16.29
CA GLN A 209 17.61 22.12 -16.04
C GLN A 209 16.71 21.97 -14.82
N TRP A 210 16.99 22.74 -13.76
CA TRP A 210 16.12 22.81 -12.58
C TRP A 210 14.72 23.32 -12.96
N ASP A 211 14.63 24.45 -13.64
CA ASP A 211 13.35 25.07 -14.02
C ASP A 211 12.54 24.14 -14.96
N ASP A 212 13.21 23.45 -15.89
CA ASP A 212 12.59 22.44 -16.75
C ASP A 212 12.08 21.24 -15.94
N SER A 213 12.80 20.82 -14.89
CA SER A 213 12.37 19.75 -13.99
C SER A 213 11.16 20.15 -13.15
N VAL A 214 11.13 21.39 -12.63
CA VAL A 214 9.98 21.94 -11.89
C VAL A 214 8.77 21.99 -12.80
N LYS A 215 8.93 22.49 -14.03
CA LYS A 215 7.85 22.55 -15.02
C LYS A 215 7.33 21.18 -15.40
N SER A 216 8.22 20.21 -15.62
CA SER A 216 7.85 18.81 -15.90
C SER A 216 7.02 18.22 -14.75
N GLN A 217 7.47 18.39 -13.51
CA GLN A 217 6.74 17.89 -12.34
C GLN A 217 5.40 18.59 -12.13
N ALA A 218 5.31 19.90 -12.32
CA ALA A 218 4.06 20.65 -12.24
C ALA A 218 3.04 20.15 -13.28
N LYS A 219 3.50 19.87 -14.52
CA LYS A 219 2.65 19.29 -15.57
C LYS A 219 2.14 17.90 -15.20
N ILE A 220 3.00 17.05 -14.60
CA ILE A 220 2.58 15.72 -14.14
C ILE A 220 1.57 15.85 -13.00
N GLN A 221 1.78 16.74 -12.02
CA GLN A 221 0.81 16.95 -10.95
C GLN A 221 -0.55 17.41 -11.49
N GLU A 222 -0.55 18.36 -12.42
CA GLU A 222 -1.77 18.85 -13.04
C GLU A 222 -2.46 17.77 -13.89
N LEU A 223 -1.68 16.97 -14.63
CA LEU A 223 -2.19 15.79 -15.33
C LEU A 223 -2.92 14.85 -14.36
N LEU A 224 -2.29 14.51 -13.24
CA LEU A 224 -2.84 13.58 -12.26
C LEU A 224 -4.09 14.18 -11.59
N ARG A 225 -4.08 15.47 -11.25
CA ARG A 225 -5.26 16.17 -10.71
C ARG A 225 -6.46 16.02 -11.62
N GLN A 226 -6.27 16.27 -12.92
CA GLN A 226 -7.34 16.17 -13.93
C GLN A 226 -7.75 14.71 -14.20
N ARG A 227 -6.79 13.83 -14.47
CA ARG A 227 -7.06 12.44 -14.91
C ARG A 227 -7.54 11.54 -13.78
N LEU A 228 -7.04 11.74 -12.57
CA LEU A 228 -7.45 10.98 -11.41
C LEU A 228 -8.64 11.64 -10.69
N LEU A 229 -9.22 12.71 -11.24
CA LEU A 229 -10.37 13.41 -10.66
C LEU A 229 -10.14 13.74 -9.17
N LEU A 230 -8.95 14.23 -8.82
CA LEU A 230 -8.52 14.35 -7.42
C LEU A 230 -9.42 15.30 -6.63
N ASP A 231 -9.96 16.33 -7.29
CA ASP A 231 -10.92 17.26 -6.70
C ASP A 231 -12.25 16.59 -6.30
N ASN A 232 -12.53 15.41 -6.87
CA ASN A 232 -13.71 14.60 -6.56
C ASN A 232 -13.43 13.54 -5.48
N ILE A 233 -12.20 13.43 -4.96
CA ILE A 233 -11.92 12.53 -3.83
C ILE A 233 -12.47 13.16 -2.56
N ASN A 234 -13.69 12.75 -2.19
CA ASN A 234 -14.29 13.12 -0.91
C ASN A 234 -14.31 11.90 0.02
N VAL A 235 -13.49 11.94 1.07
CA VAL A 235 -13.57 10.98 2.17
C VAL A 235 -14.33 11.64 3.30
N THR A 236 -15.57 11.22 3.48
CA THR A 236 -16.51 11.78 4.46
C THR A 236 -16.21 11.26 5.86
N GLU A 237 -16.70 11.95 6.89
CA GLU A 237 -16.61 11.47 8.27
C GLU A 237 -17.29 10.08 8.42
N GLN A 238 -18.36 9.83 7.66
CA GLN A 238 -19.05 8.55 7.67
C GLN A 238 -18.15 7.42 7.15
N ASP A 239 -17.38 7.65 6.08
CA ASP A 239 -16.44 6.66 5.54
C ASP A 239 -15.34 6.32 6.56
N VAL A 240 -14.81 7.35 7.23
CA VAL A 240 -13.77 7.20 8.27
C VAL A 240 -14.32 6.40 9.46
N LYS A 241 -15.55 6.70 9.90
CA LYS A 241 -16.20 6.00 11.00
C LYS A 241 -16.54 4.56 10.65
N GLU A 242 -17.05 4.30 9.45
CA GLU A 242 -17.34 2.96 8.95
C GLU A 242 -16.06 2.12 8.89
N TYR A 243 -14.98 2.68 8.33
CA TYR A 243 -13.68 2.00 8.29
C TYR A 243 -13.16 1.70 9.69
N TYR A 244 -13.29 2.64 10.64
CA TYR A 244 -12.89 2.44 12.03
C TYR A 244 -13.65 1.29 12.70
N LEU A 245 -14.98 1.25 12.53
CA LEU A 245 -15.85 0.25 13.15
C LEU A 245 -15.73 -1.14 12.52
N SER A 246 -15.50 -1.22 11.22
CA SER A 246 -15.37 -2.49 10.48
C SER A 246 -13.98 -3.13 10.62
N ASN A 247 -12.97 -2.40 11.09
CA ASN A 247 -11.59 -2.88 11.22
C ASN A 247 -11.05 -2.77 12.67
N PRO A 248 -11.74 -3.29 13.70
CA PRO A 248 -11.37 -3.07 15.10
C PRO A 248 -9.95 -3.57 15.44
N ASN A 249 -9.51 -4.66 14.80
CA ASN A 249 -8.17 -5.21 14.99
C ASN A 249 -7.06 -4.29 14.46
N ALA A 250 -7.34 -3.48 13.43
CA ALA A 250 -6.37 -2.52 12.88
C ALA A 250 -6.08 -1.37 13.84
N PHE A 251 -6.99 -1.12 14.80
CA PHE A 251 -6.89 -0.06 15.80
C PHE A 251 -6.68 -0.57 17.22
N LEU A 252 -6.47 -1.88 17.37
CA LEU A 252 -6.14 -2.47 18.66
C LEU A 252 -4.67 -2.19 18.97
N ARG A 253 -4.42 -1.38 20.00
CA ARG A 253 -3.09 -1.33 20.60
C ARG A 253 -2.95 -2.54 21.52
N SER A 254 -2.00 -3.42 21.22
CA SER A 254 -1.67 -4.56 22.07
C SER A 254 -1.31 -4.12 23.48
N GLU A 255 -1.51 -5.01 24.45
CA GLU A 255 -1.02 -4.82 25.81
C GLU A 255 0.50 -4.56 25.79
N GLN A 256 0.96 -3.58 26.56
CA GLN A 256 2.36 -3.18 26.64
C GLN A 256 2.84 -3.14 28.07
N ALA A 257 4.03 -3.69 28.35
CA ALA A 257 4.71 -3.54 29.62
C ALA A 257 5.93 -2.63 29.45
N ILE A 258 6.13 -1.68 30.36
CA ILE A 258 7.42 -1.04 30.57
C ILE A 258 8.06 -1.77 31.74
N ALA A 259 9.21 -2.40 31.51
CA ALA A 259 9.91 -3.18 32.52
C ALA A 259 11.42 -2.98 32.43
N ARG A 260 12.12 -3.24 33.53
CA ARG A 260 13.58 -3.27 33.60
C ARG A 260 14.09 -4.70 33.56
N PHE A 261 15.16 -4.94 32.81
CA PHE A 261 15.83 -6.23 32.70
C PHE A 261 17.28 -6.14 33.17
N LEU A 262 17.68 -7.12 33.98
CA LEU A 262 19.06 -7.43 34.31
C LEU A 262 19.31 -8.87 33.88
N VAL A 263 20.29 -9.09 33.02
CA VAL A 263 20.61 -10.41 32.46
C VAL A 263 21.92 -10.92 33.03
N ILE A 264 21.92 -12.19 33.46
CA ILE A 264 23.10 -12.92 33.95
C ILE A 264 23.23 -14.20 33.14
N GLY A 265 24.32 -14.36 32.38
CA GLY A 265 24.61 -15.57 31.59
C GLY A 265 24.95 -15.34 30.12
N SER A 266 24.64 -14.16 29.57
CA SER A 266 24.79 -13.87 28.13
C SER A 266 26.24 -13.72 27.65
N ASN A 267 27.24 -13.89 28.52
CA ASN A 267 28.67 -13.87 28.21
C ASN A 267 29.37 -15.24 28.42
N GLY A 268 28.61 -16.34 28.37
CA GLY A 268 29.16 -17.69 28.48
C GLY A 268 29.45 -18.15 29.92
N ARG A 269 28.81 -17.54 30.92
CA ARG A 269 28.90 -18.02 32.32
C ARG A 269 28.23 -19.38 32.48
N THR A 270 28.78 -20.17 33.39
CA THR A 270 28.14 -21.40 33.87
C THR A 270 26.92 -21.08 34.75
N LEU A 271 26.00 -22.04 34.89
CA LEU A 271 24.83 -21.90 35.76
C LEU A 271 25.20 -21.63 37.22
N GLU A 272 26.29 -22.22 37.71
CA GLU A 272 26.82 -22.01 39.06
C GLU A 272 27.25 -20.55 39.28
N GLN A 273 28.07 -20.01 38.38
CA GLN A 273 28.49 -18.60 38.40
C GLN A 273 27.32 -17.63 38.27
N GLY A 274 26.29 -18.01 37.51
CA GLY A 274 25.05 -17.23 37.40
C GLY A 274 24.28 -17.18 38.73
N ASN A 275 24.18 -18.32 39.42
CA ASN A 275 23.49 -18.43 40.70
C ASN A 275 24.20 -17.68 41.83
N GLU A 276 25.53 -17.73 41.89
CA GLU A 276 26.31 -16.94 42.85
C GLU A 276 26.04 -15.43 42.68
N ARG A 277 26.10 -14.94 41.44
CA ARG A 277 25.82 -13.54 41.13
C ARG A 277 24.36 -13.17 41.42
N LEU A 278 23.41 -14.07 41.19
CA LEU A 278 22.02 -13.86 41.56
C LEU A 278 21.86 -13.70 43.08
N GLN A 279 22.58 -14.48 43.89
CA GLN A 279 22.55 -14.34 45.35
C GLN A 279 23.07 -12.96 45.78
N GLU A 280 24.20 -12.51 45.23
CA GLU A 280 24.77 -11.18 45.52
C GLU A 280 23.78 -10.04 45.21
N ILE A 281 23.04 -10.16 44.10
CA ILE A 281 22.03 -9.17 43.70
C ILE A 281 20.81 -9.26 44.61
N SER A 282 20.37 -10.47 44.97
CA SER A 282 19.16 -10.71 45.76
C SER A 282 19.21 -10.02 47.13
N ASP A 283 20.38 -10.02 47.77
CA ASP A 283 20.60 -9.32 49.05
C ASP A 283 20.51 -7.80 48.93
N LYS A 284 20.72 -7.26 47.71
CA LYS A 284 20.74 -5.82 47.41
C LYS A 284 19.44 -5.29 46.81
N LEU A 285 18.57 -6.16 46.29
CA LEU A 285 17.33 -5.76 45.59
C LEU A 285 16.41 -4.87 46.43
N ALA A 286 16.38 -5.07 47.76
CA ALA A 286 15.52 -4.29 48.65
C ALA A 286 16.07 -2.89 48.99
N THR A 287 17.38 -2.67 48.83
CA THR A 287 18.08 -1.48 49.34
C THR A 287 18.77 -0.65 48.26
N THR A 288 18.95 -1.22 47.07
CA THR A 288 19.69 -0.61 45.95
C THR A 288 18.75 -0.33 44.79
N ASP A 289 18.91 0.82 44.13
CA ASP A 289 18.17 1.14 42.92
C ASP A 289 18.46 0.12 41.79
N PHE A 290 17.41 -0.31 41.09
CA PHE A 290 17.53 -1.33 40.06
C PHE A 290 18.44 -0.89 38.90
N CYS A 291 18.50 0.40 38.54
CA CYS A 291 19.42 0.87 37.50
C CYS A 291 20.89 0.68 37.93
N ALA A 292 21.21 0.93 39.19
CA ALA A 292 22.56 0.69 39.70
C ALA A 292 22.92 -0.80 39.60
N LEU A 293 21.99 -1.69 39.96
CA LEU A 293 22.17 -3.13 39.82
C LEU A 293 22.35 -3.55 38.35
N VAL A 294 21.59 -2.99 37.41
CA VAL A 294 21.76 -3.27 35.98
C VAL A 294 23.14 -2.83 35.50
N LYS A 295 23.58 -1.62 35.84
CA LYS A 295 24.90 -1.09 35.44
C LYS A 295 26.06 -1.94 35.95
N GLU A 296 25.99 -2.35 37.21
CA GLU A 296 27.04 -3.13 37.87
C GLU A 296 27.01 -4.61 37.44
N TYR A 297 25.83 -5.24 37.44
CA TYR A 297 25.72 -6.69 37.36
C TYR A 297 25.26 -7.26 36.01
N SER A 298 24.55 -6.50 35.18
CA SER A 298 24.04 -7.02 33.90
C SER A 298 25.18 -7.39 32.95
N ASP A 299 24.96 -8.41 32.14
CA ASP A 299 25.85 -8.79 31.03
C ASP A 299 25.42 -8.19 29.69
N ASP A 300 24.19 -7.71 29.61
CA ASP A 300 23.73 -6.95 28.45
C ASP A 300 24.26 -5.51 28.57
N ALA A 301 25.22 -5.19 27.70
CA ALA A 301 25.80 -3.84 27.61
C ALA A 301 24.74 -2.79 27.25
N THR A 302 23.79 -3.13 26.38
CA THR A 302 22.74 -2.19 25.95
C THR A 302 21.79 -1.85 27.09
N ALA A 303 21.48 -2.84 27.95
CA ALA A 303 20.70 -2.62 29.16
C ALA A 303 21.37 -1.62 30.10
N LYS A 304 22.71 -1.61 30.22
CA LYS A 304 23.43 -0.70 31.13
C LYS A 304 23.21 0.77 30.80
N ASP A 305 23.21 1.10 29.52
CA ASP A 305 23.09 2.50 29.04
C ASP A 305 21.70 3.08 29.32
N GLN A 306 20.66 2.26 29.27
CA GLN A 306 19.27 2.67 29.47
C GLN A 306 18.67 2.20 30.80
N CYS A 307 19.50 1.90 31.82
CA CYS A 307 19.03 1.41 33.12
C CYS A 307 18.15 0.14 33.03
N GLY A 308 18.32 -0.64 31.97
CA GLY A 308 17.60 -1.85 31.66
C GLY A 308 16.17 -1.64 31.22
N VAL A 309 15.73 -0.40 30.95
CA VAL A 309 14.32 -0.08 30.64
C VAL A 309 13.98 -0.47 29.20
N TYR A 310 12.92 -1.26 29.01
CA TYR A 310 12.35 -1.62 27.70
C TYR A 310 10.83 -1.44 27.69
N THR A 311 10.30 -1.03 26.55
CA THR A 311 8.85 -1.06 26.24
C THR A 311 8.56 -2.31 25.43
N ILE A 312 7.74 -3.20 25.98
CA ILE A 312 7.53 -4.55 25.48
C ILE A 312 6.07 -4.71 25.07
N PRO A 313 5.75 -4.83 23.77
CA PRO A 313 4.45 -5.33 23.34
C PRO A 313 4.34 -6.84 23.58
N ARG A 314 3.12 -7.35 23.74
CA ARG A 314 2.85 -8.79 23.74
C ARG A 314 3.40 -9.48 22.48
N GLY A 315 3.88 -10.70 22.64
CA GLY A 315 4.30 -11.62 21.58
C GLY A 315 5.77 -11.51 21.16
N VAL A 316 6.59 -10.70 21.83
CA VAL A 316 8.00 -10.48 21.45
C VAL A 316 9.02 -11.12 22.37
N LEU A 317 8.61 -11.56 23.57
CA LEU A 317 9.48 -12.23 24.54
C LEU A 317 9.16 -13.73 24.65
N PRO A 318 10.13 -14.58 25.06
CA PRO A 318 9.86 -15.94 25.49
C PRO A 318 8.79 -15.97 26.58
N ALA A 319 7.93 -17.00 26.57
CA ALA A 319 6.70 -17.05 27.38
C ALA A 319 6.91 -16.81 28.88
N ASN A 320 8.00 -17.30 29.46
CA ASN A 320 8.34 -17.11 30.88
C ASN A 320 8.77 -15.66 31.20
N LEU A 321 9.58 -15.04 30.33
CA LEU A 321 9.97 -13.64 30.48
C LEU A 321 8.81 -12.68 30.24
N GLU A 322 7.98 -12.99 29.23
CA GLU A 322 6.77 -12.24 28.98
C GLU A 322 5.84 -12.30 30.20
N SER A 323 5.57 -13.51 30.72
CA SER A 323 4.73 -13.65 31.91
C SER A 323 5.27 -12.78 33.06
N ALA A 324 6.57 -12.82 33.35
CA ALA A 324 7.15 -11.97 34.38
C ALA A 324 6.98 -10.47 34.09
N ALA A 325 7.21 -10.01 32.86
CA ALA A 325 7.09 -8.59 32.52
C ALA A 325 5.66 -8.05 32.68
N PHE A 326 4.63 -8.87 32.40
CA PHE A 326 3.23 -8.45 32.42
C PHE A 326 2.50 -8.76 33.73
N THR A 327 2.92 -9.76 34.51
CA THR A 327 2.20 -10.17 35.74
C THR A 327 2.89 -9.77 37.04
N THR A 328 4.19 -9.41 37.00
CA THR A 328 4.88 -8.96 38.21
C THR A 328 4.27 -7.65 38.69
N PRO A 329 3.90 -7.53 39.98
CA PRO A 329 3.33 -6.29 40.50
C PRO A 329 4.29 -5.12 40.30
N GLN A 330 3.72 -3.92 40.16
CA GLN A 330 4.50 -2.72 39.89
C GLN A 330 5.64 -2.53 40.89
N ASN A 331 6.84 -2.26 40.37
CA ASN A 331 8.11 -2.09 41.06
C ASN A 331 8.63 -3.33 41.82
N GLN A 332 7.97 -4.49 41.71
CA GLN A 332 8.51 -5.75 42.22
C GLN A 332 9.41 -6.41 41.17
N THR A 333 10.31 -7.27 41.64
CA THR A 333 11.26 -7.99 40.79
C THR A 333 10.94 -9.48 40.81
N ALA A 334 10.78 -10.07 39.62
CA ALA A 334 10.72 -11.50 39.43
C ALA A 334 12.04 -12.02 38.88
N VAL A 335 12.44 -13.22 39.31
CA VAL A 335 13.60 -13.93 38.76
C VAL A 335 13.09 -15.00 37.81
N VAL A 336 13.62 -15.00 36.58
CA VAL A 336 13.23 -15.93 35.52
C VAL A 336 14.47 -16.59 34.94
N THR A 337 14.52 -17.91 34.96
CA THR A 337 15.56 -18.68 34.29
C THR A 337 15.10 -19.07 32.89
N THR A 338 15.94 -18.82 31.89
CA THR A 338 15.74 -19.24 30.49
C THR A 338 16.94 -20.09 30.05
N ASN A 339 16.92 -20.57 28.81
CA ASN A 339 18.08 -21.26 28.22
C ASN A 339 19.29 -20.32 28.05
N ASP A 340 19.05 -19.01 27.92
CA ASP A 340 20.08 -18.01 27.61
C ASP A 340 20.65 -17.33 28.88
N GLY A 341 20.12 -17.67 30.06
CA GLY A 341 20.57 -17.15 31.33
C GLY A 341 19.44 -16.85 32.32
N ILE A 342 19.81 -16.18 33.41
CA ILE A 342 18.92 -15.72 34.48
C ILE A 342 18.59 -14.25 34.24
N TYR A 343 17.31 -13.93 34.30
CA TYR A 343 16.78 -12.59 34.11
C TYR A 343 16.12 -12.13 35.40
N LEU A 344 16.44 -10.92 35.84
CA LEU A 344 15.65 -10.21 36.83
C LEU A 344 14.79 -9.19 36.08
N VAL A 345 13.48 -9.29 36.28
CA VAL A 345 12.47 -8.48 35.59
C VAL A 345 11.76 -7.61 36.62
N GLN A 346 11.89 -6.28 36.52
CA GLN A 346 11.12 -5.34 37.34
C GLN A 346 10.08 -4.62 36.48
N THR A 347 8.80 -4.89 36.72
CA THR A 347 7.72 -4.25 35.96
C THR A 347 7.46 -2.85 36.48
N LEU A 348 7.58 -1.84 35.63
CA LEU A 348 7.35 -0.43 35.99
C LEU A 348 5.90 0.00 35.71
N GLN A 349 5.33 -0.50 34.62
CA GLN A 349 3.96 -0.18 34.20
C GLN A 349 3.45 -1.25 33.25
N VAL A 350 2.18 -1.64 33.39
CA VAL A 350 1.46 -2.44 32.38
C VAL A 350 0.31 -1.59 31.87
N THR A 351 0.27 -1.41 30.55
CA THR A 351 -0.82 -0.73 29.84
C THR A 351 -1.67 -1.79 29.17
N PRO A 352 -2.96 -1.92 29.53
CA PRO A 352 -3.84 -2.92 28.96
C PRO A 352 -4.01 -2.72 27.45
N ALA A 353 -4.34 -3.81 26.76
CA ALA A 353 -4.77 -3.70 25.38
C ALA A 353 -6.00 -2.78 25.30
N GLN A 354 -5.98 -1.83 24.37
CA GLN A 354 -7.08 -0.90 24.19
C GLN A 354 -7.23 -0.53 22.73
N VAL A 355 -8.47 -0.32 22.31
CA VAL A 355 -8.75 0.24 20.99
C VAL A 355 -8.38 1.72 21.03
N VAL A 356 -7.56 2.16 20.08
CA VAL A 356 -7.16 3.57 19.95
C VAL A 356 -8.43 4.39 19.68
N PRO A 357 -8.75 5.41 20.51
CA PRO A 357 -9.99 6.17 20.34
C PRO A 357 -10.12 6.80 18.95
N TYR A 358 -11.35 6.77 18.41
CA TYR A 358 -11.66 7.36 17.10
C TYR A 358 -11.09 8.78 16.92
N SER A 359 -11.25 9.65 17.92
CA SER A 359 -10.78 11.04 17.87
C SER A 359 -9.26 11.18 17.67
N GLN A 360 -8.47 10.17 18.08
CA GLN A 360 -7.01 10.18 17.93
C GLN A 360 -6.58 9.67 16.54
N ILE A 361 -7.33 8.73 15.96
CA ILE A 361 -6.93 8.05 14.73
C ILE A 361 -7.69 8.53 13.48
N ALA A 362 -8.84 9.20 13.64
CA ALA A 362 -9.68 9.64 12.52
C ALA A 362 -8.93 10.45 11.45
N PRO A 363 -8.05 11.43 11.79
CA PRO A 363 -7.28 12.16 10.76
C PRO A 363 -6.34 11.26 9.97
N PHE A 364 -5.70 10.29 10.64
CA PHE A 364 -4.82 9.32 10.00
C PHE A 364 -5.61 8.37 9.09
N VAL A 365 -6.75 7.85 9.56
CA VAL A 365 -7.65 7.01 8.76
C VAL A 365 -8.14 7.78 7.53
N GLN A 366 -8.56 9.04 7.70
CA GLN A 366 -9.00 9.86 6.57
C GLN A 366 -7.90 10.05 5.52
N SER A 367 -6.66 10.34 5.96
CA SER A 367 -5.51 10.45 5.05
C SER A 367 -5.19 9.12 4.37
N SER A 368 -5.24 8.00 5.11
CA SER A 368 -4.99 6.67 4.57
C SER A 368 -6.03 6.28 3.52
N LEU A 369 -7.32 6.55 3.78
CA LEU A 369 -8.40 6.33 2.82
C LEU A 369 -8.23 7.20 1.57
N ARG A 370 -7.86 8.48 1.71
CA ARG A 370 -7.56 9.35 0.57
C ARG A 370 -6.39 8.82 -0.26
N ASN A 371 -5.32 8.38 0.39
CA ASN A 371 -4.16 7.81 -0.28
C ASN A 371 -4.51 6.50 -0.99
N ALA A 372 -5.31 5.63 -0.36
CA ALA A 372 -5.78 4.39 -0.99
C ALA A 372 -6.62 4.67 -2.25
N LEU A 373 -7.49 5.68 -2.21
CA LEU A 373 -8.26 6.12 -3.38
C LEU A 373 -7.36 6.72 -4.47
N PHE A 374 -6.36 7.52 -4.10
CA PHE A 374 -5.37 8.05 -5.03
C PHE A 374 -4.62 6.92 -5.74
N GLU A 375 -4.05 5.97 -4.99
CA GLU A 375 -3.31 4.83 -5.53
C GLU A 375 -4.18 3.96 -6.44
N GLN A 376 -5.43 3.71 -6.05
CA GLN A 376 -6.38 2.99 -6.89
C GLN A 376 -6.58 3.66 -8.25
N ARG A 377 -6.79 4.99 -8.27
CA ARG A 377 -6.98 5.76 -9.49
C ARG A 377 -5.70 5.83 -10.32
N LEU A 378 -4.56 6.04 -9.68
CA LEU A 378 -3.26 6.06 -10.35
C LEU A 378 -2.99 4.72 -11.04
N ASN A 379 -3.25 3.60 -10.37
CA ASN A 379 -3.07 2.26 -10.95
C ASN A 379 -3.99 2.04 -12.16
N LEU A 380 -5.24 2.48 -12.10
CA LEU A 380 -6.15 2.43 -13.25
C LEU A 380 -5.60 3.22 -14.45
N TYR A 381 -5.11 4.43 -14.20
CA TYR A 381 -4.58 5.30 -15.24
C TYR A 381 -3.25 4.79 -15.82
N LEU A 382 -2.33 4.31 -14.98
CA LEU A 382 -1.07 3.71 -15.44
C LEU A 382 -1.31 2.43 -16.26
N ALA A 383 -2.28 1.61 -15.87
CA ALA A 383 -2.66 0.43 -16.65
C ALA A 383 -3.14 0.82 -18.07
N GLN A 384 -3.92 1.90 -18.18
CA GLN A 384 -4.30 2.47 -19.47
C GLN A 384 -3.07 2.92 -20.27
N LEU A 385 -2.22 3.78 -19.70
CA LEU A 385 -1.03 4.30 -20.40
C LEU A 385 -0.12 3.17 -20.89
N ARG A 386 0.08 2.13 -20.07
CA ARG A 386 0.90 0.96 -20.43
C ARG A 386 0.28 0.14 -21.57
N SER A 387 -1.04 0.05 -21.65
CA SER A 387 -1.73 -0.69 -22.72
C SER A 387 -1.65 -0.01 -24.09
N GLU A 388 -1.47 1.31 -24.10
CA GLU A 388 -1.36 2.14 -25.30
C GLU A 388 0.11 2.33 -25.74
N ALA A 389 1.07 2.06 -24.85
CA ALA A 389 2.47 2.29 -25.08
C ALA A 389 3.19 1.12 -25.78
N THR A 390 4.25 1.46 -26.52
CA THR A 390 5.26 0.51 -26.99
C THR A 390 6.42 0.51 -26.01
N ILE A 391 6.67 -0.63 -25.36
CA ILE A 391 7.74 -0.78 -24.35
C ILE A 391 8.68 -1.91 -24.79
N ILE A 392 9.95 -1.59 -24.99
CA ILE A 392 11.01 -2.53 -25.36
C ILE A 392 12.05 -2.52 -24.25
N SER A 393 12.39 -3.68 -23.69
CA SER A 393 13.44 -3.82 -22.67
C SER A 393 14.62 -4.62 -23.21
N TYR A 394 15.82 -4.11 -22.96
CA TYR A 394 17.09 -4.71 -23.33
C TYR A 394 17.87 -5.23 -22.09
N LEU A 395 17.18 -5.36 -20.95
CA LEU A 395 17.74 -5.83 -19.68
C LEU A 395 17.77 -7.38 -19.57
N GLY A 396 17.66 -8.06 -20.72
CA GLY A 396 17.53 -9.52 -20.83
C GLY A 396 18.79 -10.31 -20.48
#